data_AF-A0A7V5NAM7-F1
#
_entry.id   AF-A0A7V5NAM7-F1
#
_cell.length_a   1.000
_cell.length_b   1.000
_cell.length_c   1.000
_cell.angle_alpha   90.00
_cell.angle_beta   90.00
_cell.angle_gamma   90.00
#
_symmetry.space_group_name_H-M   'P 1'
#
loop_
_entity.id
_entity.type
_entity.pdbx_description
1 polymer ?
#
loop_
_entity_poly.entity_id
_entity_poly.type
_entity_poly.pdbx_seq_one_letter_code
_entity_poly.pdbx_strand_id
1 'polypeptide(L)'
;MRQTTVLLMIALMGMLFLSGCASKGPEERLQKVGKLFQQRDYLGARLEAKELILKYPDSEQAITAHFVLAQIYNADGQPDEALAELSQILARKSQKEQEGIQALGFTLDILKRAKRYDEAYKIIDKYQKEYADDRLTSLQLSVARADVMSEAGETTPARTMLEGFLRESTSPAERRQFRSLIGSTFIREEDMEAAARYFEQLYQSASDEEDKRDIALRTAWYWSAAGNYEKTREWTEKVTNHFAKAIAEELDAKEKAALAQVLGHLYAQVGNLEGARRILEAVFNAPFTDQEQMPRLINDLVVTFLRMGKVDDAIAFVRKAASRFPQSPLAQQAVQMESMKAQGKLDTVDTSPLVMRFAADPVITLDEKLLQVADEGTSEGMKDKSETTAPATREAQTKEESSSPEQAAEAGTTRSL
;
A
#
# COMPACT_ATOMS: atom_id res chain seq x y z
N MET A 1 -16.01 -90.75 18.28
CA MET A 1 -17.41 -90.63 17.81
C MET A 1 -18.08 -89.59 18.70
N ARG A 2 -18.18 -88.34 18.28
CA ARG A 2 -19.21 -87.70 17.43
C ARG A 2 -20.36 -87.12 18.28
N GLN A 3 -20.71 -85.87 17.95
CA GLN A 3 -21.94 -85.09 18.24
C GLN A 3 -21.90 -84.16 19.46
N THR A 4 -21.56 -82.88 19.28
CA THR A 4 -22.30 -81.72 18.68
C THR A 4 -23.16 -80.98 19.70
N THR A 5 -22.57 -79.89 20.18
CA THR A 5 -23.11 -78.75 20.92
C THR A 5 -24.16 -77.98 20.10
N VAL A 6 -25.35 -77.81 20.68
CA VAL A 6 -26.35 -76.81 20.29
C VAL A 6 -26.85 -76.16 21.57
N LEU A 7 -26.40 -74.93 21.87
CA LEU A 7 -27.16 -73.96 22.67
C LEU A 7 -26.44 -72.60 22.63
N LEU A 8 -27.25 -71.52 22.60
CA LEU A 8 -26.90 -70.09 22.66
C LEU A 8 -26.47 -69.38 21.36
N MET A 9 -27.46 -69.02 20.53
CA MET A 9 -27.42 -67.82 19.68
C MET A 9 -28.77 -67.10 19.76
N ILE A 10 -28.98 -66.36 20.84
CA ILE A 10 -29.96 -65.27 20.92
C ILE A 10 -29.28 -64.14 21.68
N ALA A 11 -28.63 -63.22 20.95
CA ALA A 11 -28.35 -61.83 21.33
C ALA A 11 -27.36 -61.22 20.31
N LEU A 12 -27.76 -61.07 19.04
CA LEU A 12 -27.01 -60.24 18.10
C LEU A 12 -27.98 -59.52 17.14
N MET A 13 -28.91 -58.76 17.72
CA MET A 13 -29.80 -57.87 16.97
C MET A 13 -30.03 -56.60 17.79
N GLY A 14 -28.96 -55.82 17.92
CA GLY A 14 -28.91 -54.61 18.73
C GLY A 14 -27.68 -53.75 18.44
N MET A 15 -27.23 -53.69 17.19
CA MET A 15 -26.35 -52.62 16.69
C MET A 15 -27.12 -51.86 15.60
N LEU A 16 -28.22 -51.24 16.01
CA LEU A 16 -28.89 -50.21 15.22
C LEU A 16 -28.19 -48.88 15.48
N PHE A 17 -27.58 -48.34 14.43
CA PHE A 17 -27.43 -46.91 14.14
C PHE A 17 -27.16 -45.97 15.33
N LEU A 18 -25.93 -45.99 15.85
CA LEU A 18 -25.33 -44.79 16.43
C LEU A 18 -24.35 -44.17 15.43
N SER A 19 -24.80 -43.93 14.20
CA SER A 19 -24.26 -42.86 13.36
C SER A 19 -24.81 -41.52 13.87
N GLY A 20 -24.61 -41.27 15.17
CA GLY A 20 -25.00 -40.04 15.82
C GLY A 20 -24.15 -38.92 15.22
N CYS A 21 -24.83 -37.94 14.64
CA CYS A 21 -24.34 -36.65 14.17
C CYS A 21 -22.86 -36.38 14.53
N ALA A 22 -21.93 -36.80 13.67
CA ALA A 22 -20.58 -36.29 13.75
C ALA A 22 -20.69 -34.77 13.58
N SER A 23 -20.57 -34.05 14.70
CA SER A 23 -20.66 -32.59 14.70
C SER A 23 -19.62 -32.09 13.70
N LYS A 24 -20.06 -31.30 12.72
CA LYS A 24 -19.17 -30.63 11.77
C LYS A 24 -17.99 -30.02 12.52
N GLY A 25 -16.77 -30.37 12.11
CA GLY A 25 -15.56 -29.86 12.73
C GLY A 25 -15.45 -28.34 12.61
N PRO A 26 -14.58 -27.70 13.41
CA PRO A 26 -14.44 -26.24 13.41
C PRO A 26 -14.08 -25.68 12.01
N GLU A 27 -13.28 -26.40 11.21
CA GLU A 27 -12.93 -26.02 9.83
C GLU A 27 -14.16 -25.98 8.92
N GLU A 28 -15.01 -27.02 8.96
CA GLU A 28 -16.20 -27.11 8.11
C GLU A 28 -17.21 -26.03 8.48
N ARG A 29 -17.33 -25.72 9.78
CA ARG A 29 -18.18 -24.63 10.24
C ARG A 29 -17.66 -23.27 9.79
N LEU A 30 -16.35 -23.04 9.87
CA LEU A 30 -15.76 -21.78 9.41
C LEU A 30 -15.94 -21.60 7.90
N GLN A 31 -15.78 -22.67 7.11
CA GLN A 31 -16.08 -22.64 5.67
C GLN A 31 -17.54 -22.24 5.40
N LYS A 32 -18.48 -22.76 6.21
CA LYS A 32 -19.89 -22.38 6.11
C LYS A 32 -20.13 -20.91 6.49
N VAL A 33 -19.49 -20.41 7.55
CA VAL A 33 -19.51 -18.98 7.92
C VAL A 33 -19.05 -18.12 6.74
N GLY A 34 -17.89 -18.45 6.16
CA GLY A 34 -17.33 -17.72 5.02
C GLY A 34 -18.26 -17.72 3.80
N LYS A 35 -18.87 -18.86 3.47
CA LYS A 35 -19.84 -18.97 2.38
C LYS A 35 -21.06 -18.07 2.60
N LEU A 36 -21.65 -18.11 3.81
CA LEU A 36 -22.82 -17.29 4.15
C LEU A 36 -22.47 -15.80 4.09
N PHE A 37 -21.30 -15.42 4.60
CA PHE A 37 -20.81 -14.05 4.55
C PHE A 37 -20.63 -13.54 3.11
N GLN A 38 -20.03 -14.35 2.22
CA GLN A 38 -19.88 -14.04 0.79
C GLN A 38 -21.24 -13.89 0.08
N GLN A 39 -22.22 -14.69 0.50
CA GLN A 39 -23.61 -14.61 0.01
C GLN A 39 -24.39 -13.42 0.60
N ARG A 40 -23.77 -12.62 1.47
CA ARG A 40 -24.40 -11.52 2.24
C ARG A 40 -25.53 -11.97 3.16
N ASP A 41 -25.59 -13.26 3.49
CA ASP A 41 -26.45 -13.77 4.55
C ASP A 41 -25.78 -13.54 5.91
N TYR A 42 -25.76 -12.28 6.34
CA TYR A 42 -25.10 -11.87 7.59
C TYR A 42 -25.77 -12.49 8.81
N LEU A 43 -27.10 -12.69 8.79
CA LEU A 43 -27.79 -13.35 9.88
C LEU A 43 -27.38 -14.81 10.01
N GLY A 44 -27.37 -15.55 8.90
CA GLY A 44 -26.91 -16.93 8.85
C GLY A 44 -25.44 -17.07 9.26
N ALA A 45 -24.57 -16.21 8.72
CA ALA A 45 -23.14 -16.18 9.06
C ALA A 45 -22.93 -15.92 10.55
N ARG A 46 -23.66 -14.96 11.14
CA ARG A 46 -23.60 -14.63 12.55
C ARG A 46 -24.02 -15.80 13.44
N LEU A 47 -25.11 -16.48 13.11
CA LEU A 47 -25.59 -17.65 13.88
C LEU A 47 -24.58 -18.80 13.81
N GLU A 48 -24.06 -19.11 12.63
CA GLU A 48 -23.08 -20.19 12.46
C GLU A 48 -21.76 -19.86 13.16
N ALA A 49 -21.29 -18.62 13.09
CA ALA A 49 -20.06 -18.18 13.77
C ALA A 49 -20.19 -18.28 15.29
N LYS A 50 -21.33 -17.85 15.86
CA LYS A 50 -21.62 -18.03 17.28
C LYS A 50 -21.67 -19.49 17.69
N GLU A 51 -22.26 -20.36 16.87
CA GLU A 51 -22.29 -21.79 17.16
C GLU A 51 -20.88 -22.41 17.11
N LEU A 52 -20.04 -21.98 16.17
CA LEU A 52 -18.65 -22.39 16.08
C LEU A 52 -17.88 -22.00 17.35
N ILE A 53 -17.95 -20.73 17.76
CA ILE A 53 -17.29 -20.22 18.97
C ILE A 53 -17.79 -20.96 20.21
N LEU A 54 -19.10 -21.20 20.32
CA LEU A 54 -19.68 -21.90 21.47
C LEU A 54 -19.18 -23.35 21.58
N LYS A 55 -19.03 -24.06 20.45
CA LYS A 55 -18.64 -25.47 20.42
C LYS A 55 -17.13 -25.69 20.45
N TYR A 56 -16.36 -24.75 19.91
CA TYR A 56 -14.92 -24.85 19.72
C TYR A 56 -14.20 -23.57 20.18
N PRO A 57 -14.41 -23.10 21.42
CA PRO A 57 -13.98 -21.77 21.87
C PRO A 57 -12.46 -21.56 21.72
N ASP A 58 -11.66 -22.59 21.96
CA ASP A 58 -10.20 -22.51 21.91
C ASP A 58 -9.62 -22.81 20.52
N SER A 59 -10.44 -23.10 19.52
CA SER A 59 -9.95 -23.38 18.16
C SER A 59 -9.41 -22.14 17.46
N GLU A 60 -8.47 -22.32 16.53
CA GLU A 60 -8.01 -21.22 15.65
C GLU A 60 -9.16 -20.70 14.78
N GLN A 61 -10.11 -21.56 14.42
CA GLN A 61 -11.29 -21.17 13.67
C GLN A 61 -12.23 -20.27 14.47
N ALA A 62 -12.23 -20.38 15.81
CA ALA A 62 -12.99 -19.47 16.66
C ALA A 62 -12.42 -18.05 16.61
N ILE A 63 -11.10 -17.88 16.51
CA ILE A 63 -10.47 -16.56 16.31
C ILE A 63 -10.99 -15.92 15.02
N THR A 64 -10.99 -16.66 13.91
CA THR A 64 -11.53 -16.16 12.64
C THR A 64 -13.03 -15.89 12.72
N ALA A 65 -13.79 -16.72 13.43
CA ALA A 65 -15.22 -16.51 13.64
C ALA A 65 -15.51 -15.22 14.44
N HIS A 66 -14.73 -14.92 15.48
CA HIS A 66 -14.81 -13.63 16.19
C HIS A 66 -14.54 -12.46 15.24
N PHE A 67 -13.55 -12.57 14.36
CA PHE A 67 -13.23 -11.52 13.39
C PHE A 67 -14.37 -11.29 12.39
N VAL A 68 -15.02 -12.36 11.91
CA VAL A 68 -16.21 -12.27 11.06
C VAL A 68 -17.38 -11.63 11.81
N LEU A 69 -17.62 -12.01 13.07
CA LEU A 69 -18.66 -11.39 13.89
C LEU A 69 -18.42 -9.89 14.06
N ALA A 70 -17.18 -9.47 14.33
CA ALA A 70 -16.82 -8.07 14.42
C ALA A 70 -17.12 -7.30 13.12
N GLN A 71 -16.83 -7.89 11.95
CA GLN A 71 -17.16 -7.28 10.66
C GLN A 71 -18.67 -7.12 10.47
N ILE A 72 -19.44 -8.16 10.81
CA ILE A 72 -20.92 -8.12 10.71
C ILE A 72 -21.47 -7.05 11.64
N TYR A 73 -21.06 -7.05 12.91
CA TYR A 73 -21.52 -6.08 13.90
C TYR A 73 -21.17 -4.64 13.50
N ASN A 74 -19.96 -4.40 13.00
CA ASN A 74 -19.57 -3.09 12.53
C ASN A 74 -20.39 -2.65 11.29
N ALA A 75 -20.70 -3.57 10.37
CA ALA A 75 -21.56 -3.29 9.23
C ALA A 75 -23.01 -2.98 9.63
N ASP A 76 -23.51 -3.61 10.69
CA ASP A 76 -24.84 -3.37 11.28
C ASP A 76 -24.91 -2.09 12.13
N GLY A 77 -23.81 -1.32 12.24
CA GLY A 77 -23.77 -0.11 13.07
C GLY A 77 -23.74 -0.40 14.57
N GLN A 78 -23.24 -1.57 14.96
CA GLN A 78 -23.11 -2.07 16.33
C GLN A 78 -21.63 -2.08 16.76
N PRO A 79 -21.01 -0.90 17.01
CA PRO A 79 -19.59 -0.81 17.26
C PRO A 79 -19.16 -1.46 18.58
N ASP A 80 -20.00 -1.42 19.62
CA ASP A 80 -19.68 -2.03 20.92
C ASP A 80 -19.59 -3.55 20.85
N GLU A 81 -20.54 -4.18 20.15
CA GLU A 81 -20.53 -5.61 19.89
C GLU A 81 -19.33 -5.99 19.03
N ALA A 82 -19.00 -5.20 18.00
CA ALA A 82 -17.81 -5.44 17.19
C ALA A 82 -16.52 -5.39 18.01
N LEU A 83 -16.38 -4.38 18.89
CA LEU A 83 -15.23 -4.25 19.78
C LEU A 83 -15.16 -5.39 20.80
N ALA A 84 -16.29 -5.86 21.30
CA ALA A 84 -16.35 -7.01 22.20
C ALA A 84 -15.81 -8.28 21.53
N GLU A 85 -16.17 -8.55 20.28
CA GLU A 85 -15.65 -9.71 19.53
C GLU A 85 -14.15 -9.56 19.23
N LEU A 86 -13.67 -8.37 18.85
CA LEU A 86 -12.25 -8.12 18.61
C LEU A 86 -11.41 -8.28 19.89
N SER A 87 -11.98 -7.93 21.05
CA SER A 87 -11.31 -8.11 22.34
C SER A 87 -10.99 -9.59 22.63
N GLN A 88 -11.81 -10.53 22.14
CA GLN A 88 -11.56 -11.97 22.29
C GLN A 88 -10.32 -12.41 21.50
N ILE A 89 -10.08 -11.78 20.34
CA ILE A 89 -8.88 -12.04 19.53
C ILE A 89 -7.66 -11.44 20.22
N LEU A 90 -7.75 -10.17 20.63
CA LEU A 90 -6.67 -9.43 21.29
C LEU A 90 -6.26 -9.99 22.65
N ALA A 91 -7.13 -10.79 23.29
CA ALA A 91 -6.80 -11.52 24.51
C ALA A 91 -5.96 -12.78 24.25
N ARG A 92 -5.93 -13.29 23.01
CA ARG A 92 -5.33 -14.57 22.63
C ARG A 92 -4.18 -14.45 21.63
N LYS A 93 -4.13 -13.36 20.87
CA LYS A 93 -3.15 -13.11 19.80
C LYS A 93 -2.35 -11.84 20.10
N SER A 94 -1.03 -11.97 20.01
CA SER A 94 -0.09 -10.86 20.19
C SER A 94 -0.07 -9.92 18.99
N GLN A 95 0.45 -8.71 19.15
CA GLN A 95 0.61 -7.72 18.07
C GLN A 95 1.85 -8.03 17.20
N LYS A 96 2.38 -9.26 17.32
CA LYS A 96 3.39 -9.85 16.43
C LYS A 96 2.78 -10.88 15.49
N GLU A 97 1.58 -11.38 15.81
CA GLU A 97 0.82 -12.28 14.97
C GLU A 97 -0.11 -11.48 14.05
N GLN A 98 -0.32 -12.00 12.83
CA GLN A 98 -1.11 -11.31 11.81
C GLN A 98 -2.53 -11.02 12.31
N GLU A 99 -3.16 -11.98 12.99
CA GLU A 99 -4.51 -11.86 13.53
C GLU A 99 -4.59 -10.79 14.63
N GLY A 100 -3.58 -10.70 15.49
CA GLY A 100 -3.52 -9.68 16.55
C GLY A 100 -3.28 -8.27 16.02
N ILE A 101 -2.47 -8.14 14.96
CA ILE A 101 -2.27 -6.87 14.23
C ILE A 101 -3.57 -6.45 13.54
N GLN A 102 -4.23 -7.37 12.82
CA GLN A 102 -5.49 -7.09 12.12
C GLN A 102 -6.62 -6.72 13.10
N ALA A 103 -6.75 -7.44 14.21
CA ALA A 103 -7.75 -7.15 15.23
C ALA A 103 -7.51 -5.79 15.89
N LEU A 104 -6.26 -5.43 16.17
CA LEU A 104 -5.93 -4.12 16.75
C LEU A 104 -6.22 -2.99 15.76
N GLY A 105 -5.77 -3.13 14.51
CA GLY A 105 -6.06 -2.15 13.46
C GLY A 105 -7.56 -1.92 13.30
N PHE A 106 -8.35 -3.00 13.22
CA PHE A 106 -9.80 -2.87 13.07
C PHE A 106 -10.47 -2.27 14.31
N THR A 107 -9.98 -2.59 15.51
CA THR A 107 -10.43 -1.97 16.78
C THR A 107 -10.25 -0.46 16.73
N LEU A 108 -9.06 0.02 16.35
CA LEU A 108 -8.75 1.45 16.27
C LEU A 108 -9.60 2.13 15.18
N ASP A 109 -9.80 1.49 14.03
CA ASP A 109 -10.66 2.02 12.97
C ASP A 109 -12.13 2.17 13.38
N ILE A 110 -12.66 1.23 14.17
CA ILE A 110 -14.03 1.32 14.71
C ILE A 110 -14.11 2.49 15.69
N LEU A 111 -13.15 2.60 16.62
CA LEU A 111 -13.12 3.67 17.61
C LEU A 111 -13.00 5.04 16.96
N LYS A 112 -12.13 5.19 15.95
CA LYS A 112 -11.99 6.43 15.16
C LYS A 112 -13.29 6.83 14.48
N ARG A 113 -13.95 5.89 13.76
CA ARG A 113 -15.22 6.15 13.07
C ARG A 113 -16.36 6.49 14.04
N ALA A 114 -16.36 5.87 15.21
CA ALA A 114 -17.27 6.17 16.30
C ALA A 114 -16.89 7.44 17.11
N LYS A 115 -15.80 8.13 16.74
CA LYS A 115 -15.24 9.30 17.44
C LYS A 115 -14.90 9.05 18.92
N ARG A 116 -14.60 7.80 19.28
CA ARG A 116 -14.22 7.35 20.63
C ARG A 116 -12.70 7.40 20.82
N TYR A 117 -12.12 8.57 20.60
CA TYR A 117 -10.66 8.76 20.55
C TYR A 117 -9.98 8.43 21.89
N ASP A 118 -10.60 8.78 23.02
CA ASP A 118 -10.07 8.46 24.36
C ASP A 118 -9.87 6.96 24.58
N GLU A 119 -10.78 6.14 24.06
CA GLU A 119 -10.67 4.68 24.14
C GLU A 119 -9.59 4.14 23.20
N ALA A 120 -9.45 4.73 22.00
CA ALA A 120 -8.37 4.41 21.09
C ALA A 120 -7.01 4.70 21.73
N TYR A 121 -6.84 5.85 22.40
CA TYR A 121 -5.63 6.17 23.13
C TYR A 121 -5.34 5.19 24.26
N LYS A 122 -6.33 4.79 25.06
CA LYS A 122 -6.13 3.80 26.12
C LYS A 122 -5.64 2.45 25.57
N ILE A 123 -6.17 2.00 24.44
CA ILE A 123 -5.74 0.76 23.79
C ILE A 123 -4.30 0.89 23.27
N ILE A 124 -4.00 2.01 22.62
CA ILE A 124 -2.64 2.29 22.12
C ILE A 124 -1.65 2.35 23.29
N ASP A 125 -1.94 3.10 24.35
CA ASP A 125 -1.08 3.24 25.53
C ASP A 125 -0.79 1.90 26.20
N LYS A 126 -1.82 1.04 26.31
CA LYS A 126 -1.67 -0.32 26.82
C LYS A 126 -0.61 -1.09 26.01
N TYR A 127 -0.76 -1.13 24.69
CA TYR A 127 0.13 -1.91 23.84
C TYR A 127 1.49 -1.26 23.65
N GLN A 128 1.59 0.07 23.66
CA GLN A 128 2.88 0.77 23.60
C GLN A 128 3.72 0.44 24.83
N LYS A 129 3.09 0.33 26.01
CA LYS A 129 3.78 -0.10 27.23
C LYS A 129 4.21 -1.56 27.16
N GLU A 130 3.35 -2.45 26.64
CA GLU A 130 3.63 -3.88 26.51
C GLU A 130 4.78 -4.17 25.53
N TYR A 131 4.86 -3.40 24.44
CA TYR A 131 5.83 -3.57 23.36
C TYR A 131 6.90 -2.46 23.34
N ALA A 132 7.22 -1.87 24.49
CA ALA A 132 8.18 -0.75 24.57
C ALA A 132 9.57 -1.11 24.02
N ASP A 133 10.00 -2.35 24.25
CA ASP A 133 11.30 -2.88 23.78
C ASP A 133 11.23 -3.47 22.36
N ASP A 134 10.03 -3.57 21.77
CA ASP A 134 9.85 -4.01 20.39
C ASP A 134 9.74 -2.80 19.46
N ARG A 135 10.87 -2.44 18.84
CA ARG A 135 10.94 -1.25 17.98
C ARG A 135 9.87 -1.25 16.88
N LEU A 136 9.62 -2.39 16.24
CA LEU A 136 8.70 -2.47 15.10
C LEU A 136 7.25 -2.26 15.53
N THR A 137 6.79 -3.01 16.53
CA THR A 137 5.43 -2.88 17.06
C THR A 137 5.23 -1.51 17.73
N SER A 138 6.23 -1.01 18.46
CA SER A 138 6.18 0.34 19.06
C SER A 138 6.05 1.44 18.00
N LEU A 139 6.76 1.32 16.88
CA LEU A 139 6.63 2.26 15.76
C LEU A 139 5.23 2.19 15.12
N GLN A 140 4.72 0.98 14.87
CA GLN A 140 3.38 0.78 14.31
C GLN A 140 2.29 1.41 15.21
N LEU A 141 2.39 1.22 16.52
CA LEU A 141 1.48 1.81 17.50
C LEU A 141 1.59 3.34 17.54
N SER A 142 2.81 3.87 17.39
CA SER A 142 3.03 5.31 17.36
C SER A 142 2.48 5.96 16.09
N VAL A 143 2.58 5.28 14.94
CA VAL A 143 1.90 5.66 13.70
C VAL A 143 0.39 5.65 13.87
N ALA A 144 -0.16 4.59 14.47
CA ALA A 144 -1.58 4.50 14.76
C ALA A 144 -2.04 5.63 15.72
N ARG A 145 -1.20 6.01 16.69
CA ARG A 145 -1.46 7.15 17.58
C ARG A 145 -1.55 8.45 16.81
N ALA A 146 -0.56 8.75 15.96
CA ALA A 146 -0.55 9.95 15.15
C ALA A 146 -1.77 10.03 14.22
N ASP A 147 -2.24 8.90 13.70
CA ASP A 147 -3.44 8.79 12.88
C ASP A 147 -4.74 9.02 13.70
N VAL A 148 -4.85 8.47 14.92
CA VAL A 148 -5.97 8.78 15.84
C VAL A 148 -5.97 10.24 16.25
N MET A 149 -4.82 10.79 16.63
CA MET A 149 -4.65 12.22 16.95
C MET A 149 -5.05 13.09 15.78
N SER A 150 -4.66 12.66 14.58
CA SER A 150 -5.12 13.24 13.34
C SER A 150 -6.65 13.33 13.34
N GLU A 151 -7.35 12.19 13.32
CA GLU A 151 -8.81 12.14 13.22
C GLU A 151 -9.55 12.85 14.37
N ALA A 152 -8.92 12.99 15.54
CA ALA A 152 -9.45 13.75 16.67
C ALA A 152 -9.36 15.29 16.48
N GLY A 153 -8.70 15.76 15.42
CA GLY A 153 -8.42 17.18 15.18
C GLY A 153 -7.13 17.67 15.84
N GLU A 154 -6.37 16.80 16.51
CA GLU A 154 -5.07 17.10 17.12
C GLU A 154 -3.95 17.03 16.08
N THR A 155 -4.15 17.71 14.95
CA THR A 155 -3.27 17.75 13.77
C THR A 155 -1.84 18.19 14.09
N THR A 156 -1.68 19.24 14.90
CA THR A 156 -0.37 19.79 15.27
C THR A 156 0.43 18.84 16.17
N PRO A 157 -0.14 18.30 17.28
CA PRO A 157 0.50 17.23 18.04
C PRO A 157 0.86 16.00 17.20
N ALA A 158 -0.04 15.55 16.31
CA ALA A 158 0.21 14.42 15.42
C ALA A 158 1.40 14.69 14.50
N ARG A 159 1.46 15.88 13.89
CA ARG A 159 2.56 16.29 13.02
C ARG A 159 3.89 16.35 13.76
N THR A 160 3.91 16.94 14.96
CA THR A 160 5.11 17.02 15.80
C THR A 160 5.69 15.64 16.11
N MET A 161 4.81 14.66 16.40
CA MET A 161 5.21 13.28 16.63
C MET A 161 5.81 12.64 15.37
N LEU A 162 5.14 12.77 14.22
CA LEU A 162 5.59 12.24 12.94
C LEU A 162 6.91 12.86 12.46
N GLU A 163 7.12 14.14 12.73
CA GLU A 163 8.40 14.83 12.49
C GLU A 163 9.54 14.24 13.31
N GLY A 164 9.27 13.82 14.55
CA GLY A 164 10.21 13.06 15.38
C GLY A 164 10.65 11.78 14.67
N PHE A 165 9.70 10.97 14.24
CA PHE A 165 9.99 9.72 13.53
C PHE A 165 10.69 9.94 12.20
N LEU A 166 10.34 11.00 11.48
CA LEU A 166 10.99 11.37 10.23
C LEU A 166 12.47 11.72 10.42
N ARG A 167 12.85 12.34 11.54
CA ARG A 167 14.25 12.65 11.87
C ARG A 167 15.05 11.42 12.31
N GLU A 168 14.41 10.49 13.00
CA GLU A 168 15.07 9.30 13.56
C GLU A 168 15.17 8.13 12.57
N SER A 169 14.26 8.05 11.60
CA SER A 169 14.25 6.98 10.62
C SER A 169 15.29 7.19 9.52
N THR A 170 16.02 6.12 9.21
CA THR A 170 16.92 6.04 8.05
C THR A 170 16.31 5.26 6.89
N SER A 171 15.11 4.70 7.06
CA SER A 171 14.44 3.90 6.03
C SER A 171 13.68 4.80 5.05
N PRO A 172 14.01 4.80 3.75
CA PRO A 172 13.31 5.64 2.77
C PRO A 172 11.80 5.38 2.73
N ALA A 173 11.38 4.12 2.90
CA ALA A 173 9.98 3.74 2.94
C ALA A 173 9.23 4.33 4.15
N GLU A 174 9.83 4.25 5.35
CA GLU A 174 9.25 4.84 6.57
C GLU A 174 9.17 6.36 6.48
N ARG A 175 10.27 7.01 6.04
CA ARG A 175 10.32 8.47 5.87
C ARG A 175 9.24 8.95 4.89
N ARG A 176 9.04 8.23 3.78
CA ARG A 176 7.97 8.49 2.81
C ARG A 176 6.58 8.33 3.44
N GLN A 177 6.38 7.30 4.26
CA GLN A 177 5.12 7.08 4.98
C GLN A 177 4.84 8.22 5.97
N PHE A 178 5.82 8.64 6.77
CA PHE A 178 5.64 9.74 7.72
C PHE A 178 5.35 11.06 7.02
N ARG A 179 6.04 11.37 5.91
CA ARG A 179 5.70 12.51 5.07
C ARG A 179 4.26 12.44 4.56
N SER A 180 3.77 11.25 4.20
CA SER A 180 2.38 11.07 3.80
C SER A 180 1.40 11.41 4.92
N LEU A 181 1.66 10.91 6.13
CA LEU A 181 0.82 11.15 7.30
C LEU A 181 0.85 12.63 7.74
N ILE A 182 2.02 13.27 7.68
CA ILE A 182 2.15 14.72 7.89
C ILE A 182 1.30 15.48 6.87
N GLY A 183 1.38 15.09 5.59
CA GLY A 183 0.53 15.65 4.54
C GLY A 183 -0.97 15.53 4.85
N SER A 184 -1.42 14.34 5.26
CA SER A 184 -2.81 14.11 5.67
C SER A 184 -3.27 15.02 6.81
N THR A 185 -2.36 15.42 7.73
CA THR A 185 -2.70 16.37 8.79
C THR A 185 -3.08 17.74 8.23
N PHE A 186 -2.36 18.23 7.21
CA PHE A 186 -2.68 19.50 6.57
C PHE A 186 -3.93 19.42 5.68
N ILE A 187 -4.13 18.29 4.98
CA ILE A 187 -5.34 18.07 4.18
C ILE A 187 -6.59 18.20 5.05
N ARG A 188 -6.56 17.66 6.27
CA ARG A 188 -7.70 17.76 7.20
C ARG A 188 -7.88 19.15 7.79
N GLU A 189 -6.82 19.94 7.88
CA GLU A 189 -6.90 21.37 8.20
C GLU A 189 -7.37 22.21 7.00
N GLU A 190 -7.49 21.60 5.81
CA GLU A 190 -7.74 22.26 4.52
C GLU A 190 -6.69 23.33 4.16
N ASP A 191 -5.51 23.31 4.80
CA ASP A 191 -4.43 24.28 4.62
C ASP A 191 -3.34 23.75 3.68
N MET A 192 -3.68 23.72 2.38
CA MET A 192 -2.79 23.23 1.32
C MET A 192 -1.55 24.12 1.14
N GLU A 193 -1.66 25.42 1.45
CA GLU A 193 -0.53 26.35 1.33
C GLU A 193 0.49 26.13 2.44
N ALA A 194 0.05 25.96 3.70
CA ALA A 194 0.95 25.61 4.78
C ALA A 194 1.62 24.26 4.55
N ALA A 195 0.90 23.28 4.00
CA ALA A 195 1.47 22.00 3.60
C ALA A 195 2.59 22.17 2.57
N ALA A 196 2.33 22.96 1.52
CA ALA A 196 3.31 23.22 0.47
C ALA A 196 4.58 23.84 1.06
N ARG A 197 4.44 24.91 1.85
CA ARG A 197 5.57 25.60 2.52
C ARG A 197 6.34 24.68 3.46
N TYR A 198 5.65 23.82 4.19
CA TYR A 198 6.29 22.81 5.05
C TYR A 198 7.18 21.86 4.22
N PHE A 199 6.67 21.32 3.10
CA PHE A 199 7.47 20.45 2.24
C PHE A 199 8.57 21.21 1.48
N GLU A 200 8.39 22.50 1.16
CA GLU A 200 9.47 23.36 0.65
C GLU A 200 10.64 23.43 1.65
N GLN A 201 10.37 23.65 2.94
CA GLN A 201 11.40 23.68 3.98
C GLN A 201 12.07 22.32 4.14
N LEU A 202 11.28 21.24 4.16
CA LEU A 202 11.80 19.89 4.26
C LEU A 202 12.73 19.55 3.08
N TYR A 203 12.39 19.99 1.87
CA TYR A 203 13.21 19.82 0.67
C TYR A 203 14.59 20.48 0.81
N GLN A 204 14.69 21.67 1.42
CA GLN A 204 15.97 22.35 1.62
C GLN A 204 16.92 21.57 2.54
N SER A 205 16.37 20.82 3.49
CA SER A 205 17.14 20.00 4.44
C SER A 205 17.39 18.56 3.95
N ALA A 206 16.78 18.15 2.84
CA ALA A 206 16.90 16.79 2.34
C ALA A 206 18.30 16.55 1.75
N SER A 207 19.00 15.53 2.26
CA SER A 207 20.37 15.19 1.85
C SER A 207 20.43 14.24 0.67
N ASP A 208 19.47 13.33 0.55
CA ASP A 208 19.45 12.29 -0.47
C ASP A 208 18.48 12.61 -1.63
N GLU A 209 18.81 12.10 -2.82
CA GLU A 209 18.09 12.43 -4.05
C GLU A 209 16.72 11.74 -4.14
N GLU A 210 16.54 10.59 -3.49
CA GLU A 210 15.24 9.92 -3.41
C GLU A 210 14.25 10.76 -2.61
N ASP A 211 14.67 11.26 -1.44
CA ASP A 211 13.87 12.16 -0.62
C ASP A 211 13.57 13.46 -1.33
N LYS A 212 14.55 14.09 -1.98
CA LYS A 212 14.31 15.31 -2.77
C LYS A 212 13.25 15.08 -3.84
N ARG A 213 13.29 13.93 -4.51
CA ARG A 213 12.29 13.56 -5.52
C ARG A 213 10.90 13.39 -4.93
N ASP A 214 10.76 12.62 -3.84
CA ASP A 214 9.46 12.41 -3.16
C ASP A 214 8.90 13.72 -2.58
N ILE A 215 9.74 14.51 -1.91
CA ILE A 215 9.34 15.79 -1.32
C ILE A 215 8.92 16.76 -2.43
N ALA A 216 9.70 16.90 -3.51
CA ALA A 216 9.35 17.79 -4.62
C ALA A 216 8.00 17.42 -5.25
N LEU A 217 7.71 16.12 -5.40
CA LEU A 217 6.44 15.64 -5.94
C LEU A 217 5.27 16.10 -5.07
N ARG A 218 5.40 15.93 -3.74
CA ARG A 218 4.41 16.38 -2.77
C ARG A 218 4.24 17.90 -2.80
N THR A 219 5.34 18.64 -2.84
CA THR A 219 5.31 20.11 -2.88
C THR A 219 4.59 20.63 -4.13
N ALA A 220 4.86 20.05 -5.31
CA ALA A 220 4.14 20.41 -6.54
C ALA A 220 2.63 20.14 -6.42
N TRP A 221 2.26 18.99 -5.86
CA TRP A 221 0.86 18.63 -5.63
C TRP A 221 0.16 19.60 -4.67
N TYR A 222 0.78 19.95 -3.54
CA TYR A 222 0.18 20.87 -2.56
C TYR A 222 0.05 22.29 -3.12
N TRP A 223 1.03 22.80 -3.86
CA TRP A 223 0.90 24.10 -4.52
C TRP A 223 -0.21 24.10 -5.57
N SER A 224 -0.41 22.98 -6.26
CA SER A 224 -1.52 22.81 -7.19
C SER A 224 -2.86 22.79 -6.45
N ALA A 225 -2.96 22.03 -5.35
CA ALA A 225 -4.16 22.00 -4.52
C ALA A 225 -4.48 23.37 -3.90
N ALA A 226 -3.46 24.18 -3.61
CA ALA A 226 -3.60 25.57 -3.17
C ALA A 226 -3.94 26.56 -4.32
N GLY A 227 -4.00 26.10 -5.58
CA GLY A 227 -4.30 26.93 -6.74
C GLY A 227 -3.18 27.89 -7.16
N ASN A 228 -1.97 27.74 -6.62
CA ASN A 228 -0.85 28.63 -6.91
C ASN A 228 -0.09 28.14 -8.14
N TYR A 229 -0.43 28.68 -9.31
CA TYR A 229 0.15 28.24 -10.59
C TYR A 229 1.67 28.44 -10.66
N GLU A 230 2.16 29.61 -10.26
CA GLU A 230 3.57 29.98 -10.34
C GLU A 230 4.42 28.98 -9.58
N LYS A 231 4.03 28.67 -8.35
CA LYS A 231 4.71 27.67 -7.52
C LYS A 231 4.49 26.25 -8.02
N THR A 232 3.29 25.91 -8.47
CA THR A 232 3.01 24.60 -9.07
C THR A 232 3.95 24.34 -10.24
N ARG A 233 4.11 25.32 -11.13
CA ARG A 233 5.00 25.22 -12.29
C ARG A 233 6.46 25.08 -11.89
N GLU A 234 6.94 25.96 -10.99
CA GLU A 234 8.31 25.91 -10.45
C GLU A 234 8.64 24.52 -9.90
N TRP A 235 7.75 23.97 -9.07
CA TRP A 235 7.96 22.67 -8.45
C TRP A 235 7.77 21.51 -9.42
N THR A 236 6.86 21.65 -10.40
CA THR A 236 6.72 20.66 -11.48
C THR A 236 8.02 20.52 -12.27
N GLU A 237 8.70 21.62 -12.62
CA GLU A 237 10.01 21.60 -13.29
C GLU A 237 11.09 20.92 -12.42
N LYS A 238 11.13 21.21 -11.12
CA LYS A 238 12.04 20.53 -10.18
C LYS A 238 11.78 19.03 -10.15
N VAL A 239 10.52 18.60 -10.10
CA VAL A 239 10.16 17.18 -10.12
C VAL A 239 10.60 16.55 -11.43
N THR A 240 10.31 17.18 -12.57
CA THR A 240 10.75 16.70 -13.90
C THR A 240 12.25 16.44 -13.92
N ASN A 241 13.06 17.36 -13.39
CA ASN A 241 14.51 17.22 -13.36
C ASN A 241 14.98 16.05 -12.46
N HIS A 242 14.39 15.89 -11.27
CA HIS A 242 14.71 14.77 -10.37
C HIS A 242 14.35 13.42 -10.99
N PHE A 243 13.19 13.33 -11.64
CA PHE A 243 12.78 12.12 -12.33
C PHE A 243 13.60 11.85 -13.59
N ALA A 244 13.96 12.88 -14.36
CA ALA A 244 14.82 12.74 -15.53
C ALA A 244 16.17 12.13 -15.15
N LYS A 245 16.79 12.63 -14.07
CA LYS A 245 18.03 12.07 -13.53
C LYS A 245 17.87 10.63 -13.09
N ALA A 246 16.84 10.33 -12.29
CA ALA A 246 16.59 8.96 -11.82
C ALA A 246 16.34 7.97 -12.97
N ILE A 247 15.57 8.36 -13.98
CA ILE A 247 15.28 7.52 -15.16
C ILE A 247 16.54 7.31 -16.02
N ALA A 248 17.41 8.33 -16.13
CA ALA A 248 18.66 8.22 -16.86
C ALA A 248 19.65 7.26 -16.18
N GLU A 249 19.68 7.24 -14.84
CA GLU A 249 20.56 6.40 -14.02
C GLU A 249 20.02 4.96 -13.85
N GLU A 250 18.70 4.77 -13.97
CA GLU A 250 18.07 3.46 -13.87
C GLU A 250 18.51 2.55 -15.04
N LEU A 251 18.70 1.27 -14.75
CA LEU A 251 19.07 0.25 -15.74
C LEU A 251 17.89 -0.64 -16.09
N ASP A 252 17.02 -0.92 -15.12
CA ASP A 252 15.84 -1.73 -15.34
C ASP A 252 14.78 -0.93 -16.13
N ALA A 253 14.41 -1.46 -17.29
CA ALA A 253 13.50 -0.77 -18.17
C ALA A 253 12.09 -0.65 -17.56
N LYS A 254 11.64 -1.63 -16.77
CA LYS A 254 10.32 -1.55 -16.11
C LYS A 254 10.32 -0.47 -15.05
N GLU A 255 11.39 -0.34 -14.28
CA GLU A 255 11.54 0.73 -13.29
C GLU A 255 11.59 2.11 -13.96
N LYS A 256 12.22 2.25 -15.14
CA LYS A 256 12.12 3.48 -15.95
C LYS A 256 10.69 3.84 -16.30
N ALA A 257 9.91 2.86 -16.78
CA ALA A 257 8.48 3.04 -17.06
C ALA A 257 7.71 3.47 -15.81
N ALA A 258 7.96 2.82 -14.67
CA ALA A 258 7.29 3.10 -13.41
C ALA A 258 7.56 4.55 -12.95
N LEU A 259 8.82 4.98 -12.99
CA LEU A 259 9.23 6.36 -12.68
C LEU A 259 8.56 7.37 -13.62
N ALA A 260 8.56 7.10 -14.93
CA ALA A 260 7.91 7.98 -15.90
C ALA A 260 6.39 8.03 -15.73
N GLN A 261 5.76 6.92 -15.38
CA GLN A 261 4.33 6.88 -15.09
C GLN A 261 3.98 7.70 -13.85
N VAL A 262 4.79 7.65 -12.79
CA VAL A 262 4.61 8.51 -11.61
C VAL A 262 4.67 10.00 -11.99
N LEU A 263 5.61 10.38 -12.85
CA LEU A 263 5.72 11.75 -13.35
C LEU A 263 4.51 12.15 -14.22
N GLY A 264 4.07 11.27 -15.12
CA GLY A 264 2.88 11.48 -15.94
C GLY A 264 1.61 11.65 -15.10
N HIS A 265 1.47 10.86 -14.03
CA HIS A 265 0.36 11.00 -13.08
C HIS A 265 0.40 12.36 -12.36
N LEU A 266 1.58 12.80 -11.90
CA LEU A 266 1.72 14.14 -11.32
C LEU A 266 1.32 15.23 -12.31
N TYR A 267 1.82 15.19 -13.55
CA TYR A 267 1.46 16.16 -14.58
C TYR A 267 -0.05 16.24 -14.79
N ALA A 268 -0.74 15.10 -14.80
CA ALA A 268 -2.19 15.09 -14.88
C ALA A 268 -2.80 15.79 -13.66
N GLN A 269 -2.39 15.44 -12.44
CA GLN A 269 -2.92 16.03 -11.21
C GLN A 269 -2.75 17.55 -11.15
N VAL A 270 -1.57 18.07 -11.53
CA VAL A 270 -1.28 19.52 -11.46
C VAL A 270 -1.88 20.33 -12.62
N GLY A 271 -2.51 19.66 -13.59
CA GLY A 271 -3.14 20.30 -14.75
C GLY A 271 -2.23 20.48 -15.96
N ASN A 272 -1.00 19.97 -15.93
CA ASN A 272 -0.12 19.88 -17.11
C ASN A 272 -0.55 18.71 -18.02
N LEU A 273 -1.77 18.78 -18.56
CA LEU A 273 -2.40 17.66 -19.26
C LEU A 273 -1.65 17.24 -20.53
N GLU A 274 -1.07 18.20 -21.26
CA GLU A 274 -0.30 17.90 -22.47
C GLU A 274 1.03 17.20 -22.14
N GLY A 275 1.72 17.62 -21.06
CA GLY A 275 2.90 16.90 -20.56
C GLY A 275 2.55 15.50 -20.08
N ALA A 276 1.43 15.36 -19.35
CA ALA A 276 0.92 14.05 -18.91
C ALA A 276 0.66 13.12 -20.10
N ARG A 277 -0.06 13.60 -21.11
CA ARG A 277 -0.39 12.86 -22.32
C ARG A 277 0.86 12.31 -22.99
N ARG A 278 1.86 13.16 -23.25
CA ARG A 278 3.11 12.77 -23.92
C ARG A 278 3.83 11.64 -23.19
N ILE A 279 4.01 11.80 -21.87
CA ILE A 279 4.76 10.81 -21.09
C ILE A 279 3.98 9.51 -20.92
N LEU A 280 2.69 9.58 -20.62
CA LEU A 280 1.88 8.37 -20.48
C LEU A 280 1.74 7.62 -21.82
N GLU A 281 1.67 8.32 -22.97
CA GLU A 281 1.76 7.70 -24.29
C GLU A 281 3.12 7.05 -24.54
N ALA A 282 4.23 7.71 -24.17
CA ALA A 282 5.57 7.16 -24.30
C ALA A 282 5.73 5.89 -23.44
N VAL A 283 5.28 5.91 -22.18
CA VAL A 283 5.25 4.71 -21.32
C VAL A 283 4.37 3.62 -21.95
N PHE A 284 3.19 3.96 -22.48
CA PHE A 284 2.33 2.97 -23.11
C PHE A 284 3.00 2.32 -24.32
N ASN A 285 3.69 3.09 -25.16
CA ASN A 285 4.34 2.58 -26.36
C ASN A 285 5.67 1.86 -26.08
N ALA A 286 6.21 1.96 -24.87
CA ALA A 286 7.46 1.28 -24.53
C ALA A 286 7.31 -0.26 -24.58
N PRO A 287 8.38 -0.97 -24.98
CA PRO A 287 8.32 -2.43 -25.20
C PRO A 287 8.26 -3.24 -23.91
N PHE A 288 8.70 -2.67 -22.79
CA PHE A 288 8.80 -3.32 -21.48
C PHE A 288 7.57 -3.12 -20.58
N THR A 289 6.58 -2.35 -21.02
CA THR A 289 5.38 -2.09 -20.23
C THR A 289 4.48 -3.33 -20.22
N ASP A 290 4.39 -3.97 -19.06
CA ASP A 290 3.72 -5.25 -18.86
C ASP A 290 2.21 -5.12 -18.63
N GLN A 291 1.49 -6.24 -18.72
CA GLN A 291 0.04 -6.30 -18.57
C GLN A 291 -0.45 -5.86 -17.18
N GLU A 292 0.39 -5.95 -16.15
CA GLU A 292 0.04 -5.59 -14.77
C GLU A 292 -0.06 -4.07 -14.59
N GLN A 293 0.82 -3.32 -15.24
CA GLN A 293 0.84 -1.85 -15.19
C GLN A 293 -0.23 -1.21 -16.09
N MET A 294 -0.75 -1.95 -17.07
CA MET A 294 -1.66 -1.43 -18.10
C MET A 294 -2.97 -0.82 -17.60
N PRO A 295 -3.72 -1.43 -16.67
CA PRO A 295 -5.04 -0.90 -16.30
C PRO A 295 -4.95 0.51 -15.75
N ARG A 296 -3.94 0.78 -14.89
CA ARG A 296 -3.71 2.11 -14.34
C ARG A 296 -3.26 3.10 -15.40
N LEU A 297 -2.28 2.73 -16.22
CA LEU A 297 -1.75 3.58 -17.28
C LEU A 297 -2.82 3.98 -18.31
N ILE A 298 -3.64 3.01 -18.73
CA ILE A 298 -4.75 3.23 -19.67
C ILE A 298 -5.77 4.19 -19.04
N ASN A 299 -6.14 3.95 -17.78
CA ASN A 299 -7.08 4.84 -17.08
C ASN A 299 -6.52 6.27 -16.97
N ASP A 300 -5.26 6.43 -16.57
CA ASP A 300 -4.61 7.74 -16.44
C ASP A 300 -4.60 8.50 -17.79
N LEU A 301 -4.28 7.82 -18.90
CA LEU A 301 -4.26 8.45 -20.21
C LEU A 301 -5.67 8.75 -20.75
N VAL A 302 -6.65 7.87 -20.53
CA VAL A 302 -8.06 8.11 -20.89
C VAL A 302 -8.60 9.32 -20.14
N VAL A 303 -8.41 9.39 -18.83
CA VAL A 303 -8.82 10.55 -18.01
C VAL A 303 -8.12 11.81 -18.48
N THR A 304 -6.83 11.73 -18.85
CA THR A 304 -6.09 12.87 -19.39
C THR A 304 -6.71 13.38 -20.69
N PHE A 305 -6.99 12.51 -21.67
CA PHE A 305 -7.66 12.91 -22.91
C PHE A 305 -9.04 13.54 -22.67
N LEU A 306 -9.83 12.93 -21.79
CA LEU A 306 -11.16 13.42 -21.42
C LEU A 306 -11.09 14.83 -20.80
N ARG A 307 -10.16 15.05 -19.86
CA ARG A 307 -9.90 16.38 -19.27
C ARG A 307 -9.39 17.40 -20.28
N MET A 308 -8.73 16.98 -21.36
CA MET A 308 -8.37 17.86 -22.48
C MET A 308 -9.55 18.16 -23.43
N GLY A 309 -10.73 17.58 -23.21
CA GLY A 309 -11.86 17.63 -24.15
C GLY A 309 -11.67 16.76 -25.40
N LYS A 310 -10.63 15.92 -25.44
CA LYS A 310 -10.24 15.08 -26.58
C LYS A 310 -10.93 13.71 -26.50
N VAL A 311 -12.26 13.71 -26.48
CA VAL A 311 -13.08 12.48 -26.32
C VAL A 311 -12.81 11.46 -27.42
N ASP A 312 -12.64 11.92 -28.66
CA ASP A 312 -12.34 11.04 -29.79
C ASP A 312 -10.98 10.36 -29.66
N ASP A 313 -9.95 11.09 -29.22
CA ASP A 313 -8.62 10.54 -28.98
C ASP A 313 -8.65 9.52 -27.83
N ALA A 314 -9.45 9.77 -26.78
CA ALA A 314 -9.64 8.81 -25.69
C ALA A 314 -10.21 7.47 -26.20
N ILE A 315 -11.27 7.52 -27.02
CA ILE A 315 -11.90 6.32 -27.59
C ILE A 315 -10.94 5.60 -28.56
N ALA A 316 -10.25 6.36 -29.41
CA ALA A 316 -9.25 5.82 -30.33
C ALA A 316 -8.10 5.13 -29.57
N PHE A 317 -7.64 5.72 -28.47
CA PHE A 317 -6.62 5.13 -27.62
C PHE A 317 -7.10 3.82 -26.95
N VAL A 318 -8.31 3.78 -26.38
CA VAL A 318 -8.85 2.53 -25.78
C VAL A 318 -8.95 1.42 -26.83
N ARG A 319 -9.31 1.73 -28.08
CA ARG A 319 -9.28 0.77 -29.19
C ARG A 319 -7.87 0.26 -29.49
N LYS A 320 -6.89 1.16 -29.57
CA LYS A 320 -5.47 0.81 -29.75
C LYS A 320 -5.00 -0.13 -28.63
N ALA A 321 -5.38 0.17 -27.38
CA ALA A 321 -5.07 -0.67 -26.23
C ALA A 321 -5.78 -2.03 -26.31
N ALA A 322 -7.05 -2.07 -26.72
CA ALA A 322 -7.78 -3.33 -26.94
C ALA A 322 -7.13 -4.21 -28.03
N SER A 323 -6.57 -3.62 -29.09
CA SER A 323 -5.82 -4.37 -30.09
C SER A 323 -4.52 -4.97 -29.56
N ARG A 324 -3.82 -4.26 -28.65
CA ARG A 324 -2.63 -4.79 -27.98
C ARG A 324 -2.98 -5.86 -26.94
N PHE A 325 -4.16 -5.78 -26.33
CA PHE A 325 -4.62 -6.69 -25.29
C PHE A 325 -6.01 -7.29 -25.60
N PRO A 326 -6.13 -8.22 -26.57
CA PRO A 326 -7.43 -8.70 -27.06
C PRO A 326 -8.29 -9.43 -26.01
N GLN A 327 -7.67 -9.96 -24.95
CA GLN A 327 -8.37 -10.66 -23.86
C GLN A 327 -8.87 -9.72 -22.75
N SER A 328 -8.57 -8.43 -22.84
CA SER A 328 -9.01 -7.42 -21.87
C SER A 328 -10.43 -6.93 -22.16
N PRO A 329 -11.15 -6.35 -21.17
CA PRO A 329 -12.47 -5.76 -21.38
C PRO A 329 -12.44 -4.43 -22.17
N LEU A 330 -11.27 -3.98 -22.65
CA LEU A 330 -11.08 -2.67 -23.29
C LEU A 330 -11.90 -2.49 -24.56
N ALA A 331 -12.12 -3.57 -25.33
CA ALA A 331 -12.97 -3.50 -26.53
C ALA A 331 -14.41 -3.11 -26.18
N GLN A 332 -14.96 -3.72 -25.11
CA GLN A 332 -16.29 -3.38 -24.60
C GLN A 332 -16.31 -1.96 -24.01
N GLN A 333 -15.24 -1.56 -23.30
CA GLN A 333 -15.10 -0.21 -22.77
C GLN A 333 -15.12 0.85 -23.89
N ALA A 334 -14.44 0.63 -25.01
CA ALA A 334 -14.48 1.55 -26.16
C ALA A 334 -15.91 1.73 -26.69
N VAL A 335 -16.67 0.64 -26.85
CA VAL A 335 -18.08 0.69 -27.29
C VAL A 335 -18.96 1.44 -26.27
N GLN A 336 -18.74 1.21 -24.98
CA GLN A 336 -19.45 1.93 -23.92
C GLN A 336 -19.16 3.43 -23.97
N MET A 337 -17.89 3.82 -24.18
CA MET A 337 -17.50 5.23 -24.32
C MET A 337 -18.16 5.86 -25.55
N GLU A 338 -18.24 5.19 -26.69
CA GLU A 338 -18.96 5.71 -27.87
C GLU A 338 -20.45 5.95 -27.59
N SER A 339 -21.09 5.00 -26.91
CA SER A 339 -22.49 5.16 -26.49
C SER A 339 -22.66 6.36 -25.54
N MET A 340 -21.75 6.53 -24.58
CA MET A 340 -21.77 7.69 -23.69
C MET A 340 -21.50 9.00 -24.43
N LYS A 341 -20.59 9.02 -25.41
CA LYS A 341 -20.35 10.18 -26.29
C LYS A 341 -21.62 10.56 -27.05
N ALA A 342 -22.29 9.59 -27.68
CA ALA A 342 -23.52 9.83 -28.43
C ALA A 342 -24.67 10.37 -27.55
N GLN A 343 -24.65 10.04 -26.26
CA GLN A 343 -25.59 10.55 -25.26
C GLN A 343 -25.18 11.90 -24.65
N GLY A 344 -24.05 12.49 -25.06
CA GLY A 344 -23.51 13.74 -24.48
C GLY A 344 -22.97 13.58 -23.06
N LYS A 345 -22.63 12.36 -22.62
CA LYS A 345 -22.20 12.05 -21.25
C LYS A 345 -20.67 12.05 -21.03
N LEU A 346 -19.88 12.39 -22.04
CA LEU A 346 -18.41 12.39 -21.97
C LEU A 346 -17.75 13.77 -22.12
N ASP A 347 -18.53 14.85 -22.22
CA ASP A 347 -17.95 16.20 -22.23
C ASP A 347 -17.44 16.56 -20.83
N THR A 348 -16.12 16.51 -20.67
CA THR A 348 -15.42 16.53 -19.37
C THR A 348 -14.18 17.44 -19.41
N VAL A 349 -14.18 18.43 -20.31
CA VAL A 349 -13.07 19.38 -20.44
C VAL A 349 -12.80 20.09 -19.11
N ASP A 350 -11.56 20.00 -18.65
CA ASP A 350 -11.10 20.65 -17.44
C ASP A 350 -10.75 22.09 -17.75
N THR A 351 -11.61 23.00 -17.28
CA THR A 351 -11.47 24.45 -17.45
C THR A 351 -10.92 25.14 -16.20
N SER A 352 -10.32 24.38 -15.28
CA SER A 352 -9.72 24.95 -14.08
C SER A 352 -8.61 25.96 -14.45
N PRO A 353 -8.43 27.02 -13.64
CA PRO A 353 -7.41 28.04 -13.91
C PRO A 353 -6.01 27.48 -14.12
N LEU A 354 -5.62 26.43 -13.36
CA LEU A 354 -4.33 25.78 -13.51
C LEU A 354 -4.15 25.14 -14.89
N VAL A 355 -5.13 24.35 -15.34
CA VAL A 355 -5.08 23.69 -16.66
C VAL A 355 -5.00 24.72 -17.78
N MET A 356 -5.83 25.77 -17.71
CA MET A 356 -5.82 26.84 -18.71
C MET A 356 -4.47 27.56 -18.77
N ARG A 357 -3.83 27.81 -17.62
CA ARG A 357 -2.50 28.45 -17.57
C ARG A 357 -1.39 27.52 -18.08
N PHE A 358 -1.39 26.24 -17.71
CA PHE A 358 -0.45 25.27 -18.27
C PHE A 358 -0.60 25.12 -19.78
N ALA A 359 -1.83 25.19 -20.32
CA ALA A 359 -2.07 25.12 -21.76
C ALA A 359 -1.58 26.36 -22.51
N ALA A 360 -1.49 27.51 -21.85
CA ALA A 360 -1.00 28.76 -22.43
C ALA A 360 0.54 28.89 -22.42
N ASP A 361 1.21 28.20 -21.49
CA ASP A 361 2.66 28.24 -21.31
C ASP A 361 3.37 27.07 -22.02
N PRO A 362 4.72 27.13 -22.20
CA PRO A 362 5.48 26.01 -22.73
C PRO A 362 5.25 24.72 -21.94
N VAL A 363 5.07 23.62 -22.66
CA VAL A 363 4.83 22.29 -22.07
C VAL A 363 6.04 21.86 -21.26
N ILE A 364 5.81 21.50 -19.99
CA ILE A 364 6.81 20.80 -19.18
C ILE A 364 6.65 19.30 -19.44
N THR A 365 7.71 18.65 -19.89
CA THR A 365 7.69 17.23 -20.20
C THR A 365 9.06 16.61 -19.97
N LEU A 366 9.09 15.30 -19.74
CA LEU A 366 10.33 14.52 -19.78
C LEU A 366 10.80 14.37 -21.23
N ASP A 367 12.12 14.26 -21.46
CA ASP A 367 12.65 13.85 -22.76
C ASP A 367 12.29 12.37 -23.00
N GLU A 368 11.43 12.12 -23.99
CA GLU A 368 10.94 10.78 -24.36
C GLU A 368 12.07 9.82 -24.75
N LYS A 369 13.23 10.34 -25.17
CA LYS A 369 14.42 9.51 -25.46
C LYS A 369 14.91 8.73 -24.25
N LEU A 370 14.64 9.20 -23.04
CA LEU A 370 14.99 8.49 -21.80
C LEU A 370 14.21 7.18 -21.63
N LEU A 371 13.11 7.00 -22.36
CA LEU A 371 12.25 5.81 -22.34
C LEU A 371 12.45 4.90 -23.56
N GLN A 372 13.27 5.31 -24.51
CA GLN A 372 13.65 4.47 -25.64
C GLN A 372 14.68 3.46 -25.17
N VAL A 373 14.53 2.21 -25.58
CA VAL A 373 15.62 1.23 -25.46
C VAL A 373 16.70 1.74 -26.41
N ALA A 374 17.95 1.87 -25.94
CA ALA A 374 19.06 2.13 -26.85
C ALA A 374 19.01 1.02 -27.90
N ASP A 375 18.79 1.37 -29.17
CA ASP A 375 18.98 0.42 -30.25
C ASP A 375 20.35 -0.22 -29.99
N GLU A 376 20.38 -1.54 -29.82
CA GLU A 376 21.62 -2.32 -29.83
C GLU A 376 22.15 -2.26 -31.27
N GLY A 377 22.61 -1.08 -31.65
CA GLY A 377 23.24 -0.78 -32.91
C GLY A 377 24.64 -1.35 -32.89
N THR A 378 24.77 -2.51 -33.54
CA THR A 378 26.01 -2.98 -34.17
C THR A 378 27.19 -3.22 -33.23
N SER A 379 27.30 -4.47 -32.75
CA SER A 379 28.61 -5.09 -32.54
C SER A 379 29.30 -5.33 -33.90
N GLU A 380 29.70 -4.27 -34.59
CA GLU A 380 30.73 -4.36 -35.64
C GLU A 380 31.92 -3.52 -35.16
N GLY A 381 32.96 -4.19 -34.65
CA GLY A 381 34.22 -3.52 -34.36
C GLY A 381 34.98 -3.96 -33.12
N MET A 382 34.92 -5.23 -32.71
CA MET A 382 35.98 -5.78 -31.84
C MET A 382 36.15 -7.28 -32.09
N LYS A 383 36.60 -7.61 -33.30
CA LYS A 383 37.37 -8.83 -33.55
C LYS A 383 38.84 -8.56 -33.29
N ASP A 384 39.50 -9.57 -32.72
CA ASP A 384 40.93 -9.72 -32.49
C ASP A 384 41.56 -8.84 -31.40
N LYS A 385 41.61 -9.42 -30.19
CA LYS A 385 42.84 -10.08 -29.72
C LYS A 385 42.50 -11.07 -28.60
N SER A 386 42.27 -12.33 -28.98
CA SER A 386 42.65 -13.43 -28.12
C SER A 386 44.16 -13.60 -28.23
N GLU A 387 44.86 -13.62 -27.10
CA GLU A 387 46.00 -14.52 -26.91
C GLU A 387 46.21 -14.72 -25.41
N THR A 388 45.77 -15.91 -24.97
CA THR A 388 46.54 -16.85 -24.14
C THR A 388 47.06 -16.37 -22.78
N THR A 389 46.44 -16.85 -21.68
CA THR A 389 46.94 -18.01 -20.91
C THR A 389 46.17 -18.16 -19.59
N ALA A 390 45.76 -19.38 -19.29
CA ALA A 390 45.43 -19.90 -17.96
C ALA A 390 46.31 -21.15 -17.74
N PRO A 391 46.36 -21.78 -16.55
CA PRO A 391 46.18 -21.28 -15.18
C PRO A 391 47.38 -21.70 -14.28
N ALA A 392 47.48 -21.16 -13.07
CA ALA A 392 48.30 -21.77 -12.02
C ALA A 392 47.60 -21.69 -10.66
N THR A 393 47.13 -22.85 -10.22
CA THR A 393 46.84 -23.21 -8.84
C THR A 393 48.06 -23.00 -7.95
N ARG A 394 47.87 -22.43 -6.75
CA ARG A 394 48.65 -22.81 -5.58
C ARG A 394 47.91 -22.58 -4.27
N GLU A 395 47.96 -23.62 -3.47
CA GLU A 395 47.38 -23.81 -2.15
C GLU A 395 47.98 -22.89 -1.08
N ALA A 396 47.12 -22.63 -0.08
CA ALA A 396 47.38 -22.54 1.36
C ALA A 396 48.54 -21.69 1.89
N GLN A 397 48.20 -20.70 2.73
CA GLN A 397 48.70 -20.68 4.11
C GLN A 397 47.84 -19.82 5.04
N THR A 398 47.29 -20.50 6.04
CA THR A 398 46.81 -20.04 7.34
C THR A 398 47.73 -19.03 8.03
N LYS A 399 47.14 -18.02 8.66
CA LYS A 399 47.62 -17.51 9.96
C LYS A 399 46.45 -16.95 10.77
N GLU A 400 46.10 -17.69 11.81
CA GLU A 400 45.45 -17.21 13.01
C GLU A 400 46.32 -16.12 13.65
N GLU A 401 45.69 -15.06 14.16
CA GLU A 401 46.19 -14.40 15.36
C GLU A 401 45.01 -13.71 16.08
N SER A 402 44.52 -14.43 17.09
CA SER A 402 43.72 -13.93 18.20
C SER A 402 44.60 -13.13 19.16
N SER A 403 44.15 -11.96 19.62
CA SER A 403 44.37 -11.56 21.01
C SER A 403 43.46 -10.38 21.40
N SER A 404 42.49 -10.69 22.27
CA SER A 404 42.05 -9.82 23.36
C SER A 404 42.68 -10.40 24.64
N PRO A 405 43.03 -9.59 25.66
CA PRO A 405 42.13 -9.49 26.80
C PRO A 405 42.11 -8.13 27.55
N GLU A 406 40.90 -7.75 27.96
CA GLU A 406 40.44 -7.54 29.34
C GLU A 406 41.06 -6.47 30.30
N GLN A 407 40.18 -5.53 30.68
CA GLN A 407 39.84 -4.97 32.01
C GLN A 407 40.67 -3.94 32.81
N ALA A 408 39.86 -2.94 33.26
CA ALA A 408 39.73 -2.32 34.60
C ALA A 408 40.55 -1.07 34.97
N ALA A 409 39.83 0.03 35.29
CA ALA A 409 39.85 0.65 36.63
C ALA A 409 38.83 1.79 36.77
N GLU A 410 38.13 1.77 37.90
CA GLU A 410 37.22 2.77 38.49
C GLU A 410 37.95 4.03 38.98
N ALA A 411 37.23 5.17 39.07
CA ALA A 411 37.02 5.95 40.30
C ALA A 411 36.58 7.41 39.99
N GLY A 412 35.58 7.92 40.72
CA GLY A 412 35.31 9.36 40.72
C GLY A 412 33.95 9.84 41.25
N THR A 413 33.47 9.31 42.37
CA THR A 413 32.32 9.87 43.11
C THR A 413 32.71 11.19 43.78
N THR A 414 31.97 12.27 43.53
CA THR A 414 31.99 13.49 44.36
C THR A 414 30.65 13.68 45.04
N ARG A 415 30.74 14.09 46.31
CA ARG A 415 29.69 14.22 47.33
C ARG A 415 29.65 15.68 47.77
N SER A 416 28.46 16.26 47.94
CA SER A 416 28.06 17.41 48.79
C SER A 416 26.70 17.89 48.25
N LEU A 417 25.60 18.07 48.99
CA LEU A 417 25.26 18.07 50.41
C LEU A 417 23.80 17.62 50.53
#